data_AF-A0A8T1V2V9-F1
#
_entry.id   AF-A0A8T1V2V9-F1
#
_cell.length_a   1.000
_cell.length_b   1.000
_cell.length_c   1.000
_cell.angle_alpha   90.00
_cell.angle_beta   90.00
_cell.angle_gamma   90.00
#
_symmetry.space_group_name_H-M   'P 1'
#
loop_
_entity.id
_entity.type
_entity.pdbx_description
1 polymer ?
#
loop_
_entity_poly.entity_id
_entity_poly.type
_entity_poly.pdbx_seq_one_letter_code
_entity_poly.pdbx_strand_id
1 'polypeptide(L)'
;MTHRATRLTLHPCRAPTPSLECNEADEIPSLCCILVVCRNGSEVLRLPLVVEKLHEFLDWSMQWTLTQACKADLLFLARRIVAAQELQPLDSGLRLPGVRQWQFTEGVTSAVAAGNLALVELLSTRFHGCYVQSSVVEEAATLGRTEILQWLVRNRSDMRWTDREVAAAIRAGQFELAKWMKGKVATASIEMLERWAAPAAGKGDLEMLKWVCSLSTVVNPRTAVFEAVDNGHLEVVKWIMRQPDRNGQVLTEADADLTQIAVRNATLVEL
;
A
#
# COMPACT_ATOMS: atom_id res chain seq x y z
N MET A 1 -30.54 -48.48 -62.26
CA MET A 1 -31.26 -48.34 -60.97
C MET A 1 -30.36 -48.83 -59.85
N THR A 2 -29.60 -47.93 -59.25
CA THR A 2 -28.65 -48.20 -58.17
C THR A 2 -28.81 -47.09 -57.15
N HIS A 3 -29.70 -47.28 -56.17
CA HIS A 3 -29.90 -46.30 -55.10
C HIS A 3 -28.85 -46.50 -54.02
N ARG A 4 -27.86 -45.58 -53.99
CA ARG A 4 -26.94 -45.35 -52.88
C ARG A 4 -27.73 -44.90 -51.65
N ALA A 5 -27.57 -45.59 -50.53
CA ALA A 5 -27.98 -45.12 -49.22
C ALA A 5 -26.94 -44.13 -48.68
N THR A 6 -27.30 -42.86 -48.58
CA THR A 6 -26.47 -41.85 -47.91
C THR A 6 -26.95 -41.72 -46.46
N ARG A 7 -26.14 -42.23 -45.53
CA ARG A 7 -26.30 -42.01 -44.07
C ARG A 7 -26.12 -40.51 -43.79
N LEU A 8 -27.19 -39.82 -43.41
CA LEU A 8 -27.10 -38.49 -42.81
C LEU A 8 -26.64 -38.65 -41.37
N THR A 9 -25.34 -38.46 -41.12
CA THR A 9 -24.82 -38.27 -39.76
C THR A 9 -25.26 -36.88 -39.28
N LEU A 10 -26.25 -36.84 -38.40
CA LEU A 10 -26.57 -35.63 -37.63
C LEU A 10 -25.38 -35.34 -36.71
N HIS A 11 -24.54 -34.39 -37.11
CA HIS A 11 -23.60 -33.77 -36.18
C HIS A 11 -24.41 -33.02 -35.11
N PRO A 12 -24.11 -33.19 -33.81
CA PRO A 12 -24.72 -32.35 -32.79
C PRO A 12 -24.32 -30.91 -33.08
N CYS A 13 -25.32 -30.05 -33.33
CA CYS A 13 -25.14 -28.61 -33.37
C CYS A 13 -24.51 -28.19 -32.05
N ARG A 14 -23.20 -27.95 -32.09
CA ARG A 14 -22.45 -27.30 -31.01
C ARG A 14 -23.05 -25.90 -30.91
N ALA A 15 -23.90 -25.69 -29.91
CA ALA A 15 -24.37 -24.36 -29.58
C ALA A 15 -23.14 -23.43 -29.42
N PRO A 16 -23.19 -22.20 -29.94
CA PRO A 16 -22.13 -21.25 -29.67
C PRO A 16 -22.09 -21.09 -28.15
N THR A 17 -21.00 -21.54 -27.53
CA THR A 17 -20.65 -21.08 -26.19
C THR A 17 -20.63 -19.56 -26.28
N PRO A 18 -21.46 -18.81 -25.53
CA PRO A 18 -21.26 -17.38 -25.42
C PRO A 18 -19.84 -17.25 -24.88
N SER A 19 -18.94 -16.75 -25.71
CA SER A 19 -17.58 -16.43 -25.33
C SER A 19 -17.70 -15.50 -24.14
N LEU A 20 -17.41 -16.03 -22.96
CA LEU A 20 -17.18 -15.31 -21.70
C LEU A 20 -15.90 -14.45 -21.77
N GLU A 21 -15.49 -14.05 -22.97
CA GLU A 21 -14.52 -13.00 -23.20
C GLU A 21 -15.33 -11.70 -23.25
N CYS A 22 -15.92 -11.34 -22.12
CA CYS A 22 -16.44 -10.00 -21.90
C CYS A 22 -15.25 -9.06 -21.84
N ASN A 23 -15.29 -7.96 -22.60
CA ASN A 23 -14.36 -6.85 -22.44
C ASN A 23 -14.38 -6.40 -20.97
N GLU A 24 -13.33 -6.71 -20.20
CA GLU A 24 -13.23 -6.49 -18.75
C GLU A 24 -13.24 -4.99 -18.33
N ALA A 25 -13.37 -4.07 -19.28
CA ALA A 25 -13.17 -2.64 -19.05
C ALA A 25 -14.41 -1.93 -18.48
N ASP A 26 -15.64 -2.23 -18.92
CA ASP A 26 -16.78 -1.32 -18.65
C ASP A 26 -18.06 -1.96 -18.07
N GLU A 27 -18.09 -3.28 -17.85
CA GLU A 27 -19.28 -3.96 -17.29
C GLU A 27 -19.18 -4.18 -15.77
N ILE A 28 -20.28 -3.95 -15.04
CA ILE A 28 -20.37 -4.27 -13.61
C ILE A 28 -20.16 -5.80 -13.44
N PRO A 29 -19.13 -6.24 -12.67
CA PRO A 29 -18.79 -7.66 -12.57
C PRO A 29 -19.95 -8.51 -12.04
N SER A 30 -20.44 -9.48 -12.80
CA SER A 30 -21.59 -10.31 -12.39
C SER A 30 -21.38 -11.05 -11.06
N LEU A 31 -22.39 -11.04 -10.17
CA LEU A 31 -22.43 -11.87 -8.97
C LEU A 31 -22.33 -13.37 -9.29
N CYS A 32 -21.37 -14.08 -8.67
CA CYS A 32 -21.17 -15.51 -8.89
C CYS A 32 -22.42 -16.35 -8.57
N CYS A 33 -23.20 -15.98 -7.55
CA CYS A 33 -24.43 -16.69 -7.20
C CYS A 33 -25.45 -16.69 -8.35
N ILE A 34 -25.58 -15.55 -9.04
CA ILE A 34 -26.47 -15.43 -10.21
C ILE A 34 -25.92 -16.23 -11.38
N LEU A 35 -24.61 -16.15 -11.66
CA LEU A 35 -23.99 -16.95 -12.72
C LEU A 35 -24.21 -18.46 -12.51
N VAL A 36 -24.08 -18.94 -11.26
CA VAL A 36 -24.31 -20.35 -10.93
C VAL A 36 -25.78 -20.74 -11.08
N VAL A 37 -26.71 -19.93 -10.57
CA VAL A 37 -28.16 -20.19 -10.65
C VAL A 37 -28.64 -20.15 -12.09
N CYS A 38 -28.20 -19.17 -12.89
CA CYS A 38 -28.57 -19.03 -14.29
C CYS A 38 -27.96 -20.14 -15.17
N ARG A 39 -26.73 -20.58 -14.86
CA ARG A 39 -26.08 -21.68 -15.60
C ARG A 39 -26.75 -23.04 -15.34
N ASN A 40 -27.15 -23.31 -14.10
CA ASN A 40 -27.73 -24.60 -13.71
C ASN A 40 -29.28 -24.60 -13.71
N GLY A 41 -29.90 -23.45 -13.97
CA GLY A 41 -31.34 -23.25 -13.95
C GLY A 41 -32.07 -23.62 -15.25
N SER A 42 -33.40 -23.48 -15.20
CA SER A 42 -34.29 -23.62 -16.35
C SER A 42 -33.95 -22.59 -17.45
N GLU A 43 -34.36 -22.83 -18.69
CA GLU A 43 -34.06 -21.93 -19.81
C GLU A 43 -34.54 -20.50 -19.59
N VAL A 44 -35.60 -20.31 -18.80
CA VAL A 44 -36.15 -18.99 -18.43
C VAL A 44 -35.16 -18.17 -17.60
N LEU A 45 -34.33 -18.81 -16.77
CA LEU A 45 -33.30 -18.14 -15.96
C LEU A 45 -32.07 -17.72 -16.77
N ARG A 46 -31.98 -18.13 -18.05
CA ARG A 46 -30.92 -17.69 -18.97
C ARG A 46 -31.32 -16.49 -19.82
N LEU A 47 -32.57 -16.03 -19.71
CA LEU A 47 -33.02 -14.82 -20.41
C LEU A 47 -32.26 -13.60 -19.87
N PRO A 48 -31.62 -12.77 -20.73
CA PRO A 48 -30.80 -11.64 -20.30
C PRO A 48 -31.53 -10.70 -19.33
N LEU A 49 -32.80 -10.40 -19.61
CA LEU A 49 -33.64 -9.54 -18.77
C LEU A 49 -33.86 -10.08 -17.36
N VAL A 50 -33.94 -11.42 -17.21
CA VAL A 50 -34.11 -12.07 -15.90
C VAL A 50 -32.80 -12.01 -15.12
N VAL A 51 -31.65 -12.20 -15.78
CA VAL A 51 -30.32 -12.07 -15.17
C VAL A 51 -30.08 -10.64 -14.70
N GLU A 52 -30.42 -9.64 -15.51
CA GLU A 52 -30.33 -8.23 -15.14
C GLU A 52 -31.19 -7.90 -13.92
N LYS A 53 -32.45 -8.38 -13.89
CA LYS A 53 -33.34 -8.15 -12.74
C LYS A 53 -32.89 -8.86 -11.47
N LEU A 54 -32.30 -10.05 -11.59
CA LEU A 54 -31.71 -10.73 -10.44
C LEU A 54 -30.47 -10.00 -9.94
N HIS A 55 -29.63 -9.47 -10.82
CA HIS A 55 -28.50 -8.61 -10.44
C HIS A 55 -29.01 -7.39 -9.69
N GLU A 56 -29.95 -6.64 -10.26
CA GLU A 56 -30.53 -5.44 -9.62
C GLU A 56 -31.12 -5.76 -8.24
N PHE A 57 -31.81 -6.90 -8.09
CA PHE A 57 -32.44 -7.29 -6.82
C PHE A 57 -31.42 -7.73 -5.75
N LEU A 58 -30.39 -8.49 -6.14
CA LEU A 58 -29.39 -9.03 -5.21
C LEU A 58 -28.20 -8.09 -5.01
N ASP A 59 -28.12 -6.99 -5.77
CA ASP A 59 -27.04 -6.02 -5.67
C ASP A 59 -27.15 -5.15 -4.42
N TRP A 60 -26.71 -5.70 -3.31
CA TRP A 60 -26.55 -4.97 -2.05
C TRP A 60 -25.31 -4.06 -2.03
N SER A 61 -24.54 -3.97 -3.12
CA SER A 61 -23.36 -3.10 -3.17
C SER A 61 -23.71 -1.61 -3.07
N MET A 62 -24.93 -1.23 -3.45
CA MET A 62 -25.43 0.16 -3.37
C MET A 62 -25.55 0.69 -1.93
N GLN A 63 -25.59 -0.21 -0.93
CA GLN A 63 -25.61 0.17 0.49
C GLN A 63 -24.21 0.43 1.06
N TRP A 64 -23.17 0.06 0.32
CA TRP A 64 -21.78 0.20 0.75
C TRP A 64 -21.12 1.37 0.05
N THR A 65 -20.40 2.18 0.83
CA THR A 65 -19.47 3.14 0.23
C THR A 65 -18.21 2.41 -0.22
N LEU A 66 -17.52 2.96 -1.23
CA LEU A 66 -16.23 2.43 -1.66
C LEU A 66 -15.23 2.36 -0.49
N THR A 67 -15.22 3.39 0.36
CA THR A 67 -14.35 3.44 1.53
C THR A 67 -14.65 2.34 2.54
N GLN A 68 -15.92 1.98 2.76
CA GLN A 68 -16.30 0.85 3.61
C GLN A 68 -15.84 -0.48 3.02
N ALA A 69 -16.01 -0.67 1.71
CA ALA A 69 -15.57 -1.88 1.03
C ALA A 69 -14.04 -2.05 1.10
N CYS A 70 -13.27 -0.96 0.92
CA CYS A 70 -11.82 -0.98 1.06
C CYS A 70 -11.38 -1.24 2.51
N LYS A 71 -12.06 -0.66 3.51
CA LYS A 71 -11.77 -0.90 4.93
C LYS A 71 -12.05 -2.35 5.36
N ALA A 72 -13.04 -2.98 4.73
CA ALA A 72 -13.35 -4.40 4.92
C ALA A 72 -12.48 -5.35 4.06
N ASP A 73 -11.55 -4.81 3.27
CA ASP A 73 -10.68 -5.55 2.35
C ASP A 73 -11.44 -6.44 1.33
N LEU A 74 -12.62 -5.99 0.90
CA LEU A 74 -13.48 -6.73 -0.02
C LEU A 74 -13.24 -6.33 -1.48
N LEU A 75 -12.20 -6.90 -2.10
CA LEU A 75 -11.80 -6.58 -3.49
C LEU A 75 -12.96 -6.68 -4.49
N PHE A 76 -13.76 -7.75 -4.43
CA PHE A 76 -14.87 -7.95 -5.37
C PHE A 76 -15.95 -6.87 -5.22
N LEU A 77 -16.27 -6.49 -3.99
CA LEU A 77 -17.24 -5.44 -3.70
C LEU A 77 -16.71 -4.08 -4.16
N ALA A 78 -15.44 -3.77 -3.90
CA ALA A 78 -14.79 -2.56 -4.37
C ALA A 78 -14.81 -2.47 -5.91
N ARG A 79 -14.50 -3.56 -6.63
CA ARG A 79 -14.59 -3.62 -8.11
C ARG A 79 -15.98 -3.26 -8.62
N ARG A 80 -17.01 -3.84 -8.00
CA ARG A 80 -18.41 -3.55 -8.36
C ARG A 80 -18.80 -2.11 -8.10
N ILE A 81 -18.48 -1.57 -6.93
CA ILE A 81 -18.80 -0.17 -6.57
C ILE A 81 -18.11 0.81 -7.52
N VAL A 82 -16.83 0.59 -7.83
CA VAL A 82 -16.09 1.45 -8.76
C VAL A 82 -16.69 1.42 -10.16
N ALA A 83 -17.01 0.24 -10.69
CA ALA A 83 -17.68 0.11 -11.99
C ALA A 83 -19.05 0.82 -11.99
N ALA A 84 -19.83 0.70 -10.92
CA ALA A 84 -21.11 1.40 -10.79
C ALA A 84 -20.96 2.93 -10.73
N GLN A 85 -19.90 3.44 -10.08
CA GLN A 85 -19.60 4.88 -10.04
C GLN A 85 -19.16 5.44 -11.40
N GLU A 86 -18.56 4.63 -12.25
CA GLU A 86 -18.19 5.01 -13.62
C GLU A 86 -19.39 5.12 -14.56
N LEU A 87 -20.52 4.52 -14.21
CA LEU A 87 -21.78 4.66 -14.97
C LEU A 87 -22.64 5.84 -14.52
N GLN A 88 -22.30 6.50 -13.41
CA GLN A 88 -23.05 7.65 -12.91
C GLN A 88 -22.92 8.88 -13.85
N PRO A 89 -23.94 9.75 -13.94
CA PRO A 89 -23.87 10.99 -14.71
C PRO A 89 -22.66 11.84 -14.30
N LEU A 90 -22.07 12.56 -15.25
CA LEU A 90 -20.86 13.37 -14.99
C LEU A 90 -21.07 14.42 -13.88
N ASP A 91 -22.30 14.92 -13.76
CA ASP A 91 -22.72 15.91 -12.76
C ASP A 91 -22.98 15.31 -11.36
N SER A 92 -22.83 13.99 -11.21
CA SER A 92 -22.94 13.33 -9.91
C SER A 92 -21.89 13.89 -8.94
N GLY A 93 -22.31 14.18 -7.69
CA GLY A 93 -21.39 14.66 -6.64
C GLY A 93 -20.22 13.70 -6.39
N LEU A 94 -20.37 12.42 -6.72
CA LEU A 94 -19.32 11.40 -6.63
C LEU A 94 -18.20 11.58 -7.67
N ARG A 95 -18.48 12.29 -8.77
CA ARG A 95 -17.50 12.56 -9.85
C ARG A 95 -16.74 13.85 -9.65
N LEU A 96 -17.10 14.66 -8.65
CA LEU A 96 -16.37 15.88 -8.32
C LEU A 96 -14.88 15.56 -8.03
N PRO A 97 -13.92 16.31 -8.59
CA PRO A 97 -12.50 16.00 -8.45
C PRO A 97 -12.03 15.83 -7.00
N GLY A 98 -12.52 16.68 -6.09
CA GLY A 98 -12.18 16.60 -4.66
C GLY A 98 -12.71 15.33 -3.98
N VAL A 99 -13.94 14.92 -4.31
CA VAL A 99 -14.54 13.69 -3.76
C VAL A 99 -13.83 12.46 -4.31
N ARG A 100 -13.52 12.44 -5.61
CA ARG A 100 -12.75 11.35 -6.22
C ARG A 100 -11.36 11.22 -5.61
N GLN A 101 -10.65 12.33 -5.43
CA GLN A 101 -9.33 12.34 -4.80
C GLN A 101 -9.40 11.82 -3.36
N TRP A 102 -10.40 12.24 -2.58
CA TRP A 102 -10.59 11.76 -1.21
C TRP A 102 -10.89 10.26 -1.16
N GLN A 103 -11.82 9.77 -2.00
CA GLN A 103 -12.14 8.34 -2.09
C GLN A 103 -10.93 7.50 -2.50
N PHE A 104 -10.15 8.00 -3.46
CA PHE A 104 -8.91 7.36 -3.89
C PHE A 104 -7.91 7.27 -2.74
N THR A 105 -7.62 8.39 -2.06
CA THR A 105 -6.70 8.41 -0.91
C THR A 105 -7.16 7.43 0.16
N GLU A 106 -8.41 7.51 0.63
CA GLU A 106 -8.93 6.63 1.70
C GLU A 106 -8.91 5.16 1.30
N GLY A 107 -9.27 4.86 0.05
CA GLY A 107 -9.28 3.51 -0.48
C GLY A 107 -7.88 2.92 -0.55
N VAL A 108 -6.91 3.65 -1.09
CA VAL A 108 -5.51 3.19 -1.22
C VAL A 108 -4.85 3.09 0.16
N THR A 109 -5.10 4.03 1.06
CA THR A 109 -4.67 3.97 2.48
C THR A 109 -5.13 2.66 3.12
N SER A 110 -6.43 2.35 3.01
CA SER A 110 -6.99 1.10 3.55
C SER A 110 -6.39 -0.16 2.91
N ALA A 111 -6.18 -0.13 1.59
CA ALA A 111 -5.56 -1.23 0.85
C ALA A 111 -4.09 -1.45 1.25
N VAL A 112 -3.34 -0.37 1.48
CA VAL A 112 -1.96 -0.39 1.99
C VAL A 112 -1.92 -0.98 3.40
N ALA A 113 -2.83 -0.55 4.27
CA ALA A 113 -2.97 -1.08 5.63
C ALA A 113 -3.20 -2.60 5.60
N ALA A 114 -4.13 -3.06 4.77
CA ALA A 114 -4.41 -4.48 4.54
C ALA A 114 -3.28 -5.24 3.84
N GLY A 115 -2.38 -4.55 3.14
CA GLY A 115 -1.36 -5.19 2.29
C GLY A 115 -1.91 -5.75 0.98
N ASN A 116 -3.08 -5.30 0.55
CA ASN A 116 -3.77 -5.81 -0.64
C ASN A 116 -3.34 -5.05 -1.90
N LEU A 117 -2.32 -5.57 -2.59
CA LEU A 117 -1.83 -5.00 -3.84
C LEU A 117 -2.92 -4.94 -4.92
N ALA A 118 -3.75 -5.98 -5.07
CA ALA A 118 -4.78 -6.02 -6.10
C ALA A 118 -5.83 -4.92 -5.94
N LEU A 119 -6.10 -4.49 -4.70
CA LEU A 119 -6.98 -3.36 -4.41
C LEU A 119 -6.30 -2.02 -4.75
N VAL A 120 -5.00 -1.88 -4.48
CA VAL A 120 -4.21 -0.70 -4.91
C VAL A 120 -4.18 -0.58 -6.44
N GLU A 121 -3.96 -1.69 -7.15
CA GLU A 121 -3.97 -1.76 -8.62
C GLU A 121 -5.31 -1.32 -9.20
N LEU A 122 -6.42 -1.86 -8.65
CA LEU A 122 -7.77 -1.49 -9.05
C LEU A 122 -8.03 0.02 -8.88
N LEU A 123 -7.72 0.56 -7.70
CA LEU A 123 -8.00 1.97 -7.43
C LEU A 123 -7.12 2.87 -8.30
N SER A 124 -5.85 2.52 -8.48
CA SER A 124 -4.90 3.30 -9.29
C SER A 124 -5.24 3.31 -10.77
N THR A 125 -5.81 2.22 -11.29
CA THR A 125 -6.23 2.11 -12.70
C THR A 125 -7.56 2.81 -12.97
N ARG A 126 -8.49 2.84 -12.01
CA ARG A 126 -9.83 3.42 -12.20
C ARG A 126 -9.89 4.91 -11.87
N PHE A 127 -9.12 5.37 -10.88
CA PHE A 127 -9.09 6.78 -10.45
C PHE A 127 -8.11 7.63 -11.26
N HIS A 128 -8.34 7.73 -12.56
CA HIS A 128 -7.60 8.62 -13.46
C HIS A 128 -7.64 10.09 -12.96
N GLY A 129 -6.48 10.74 -12.94
CA GLY A 129 -6.31 12.12 -12.50
C GLY A 129 -6.19 12.31 -10.98
N CYS A 130 -6.37 11.26 -10.18
CA CYS A 130 -6.05 11.30 -8.75
C CYS A 130 -4.55 11.06 -8.54
N TYR A 131 -3.97 11.68 -7.52
CA TYR A 131 -2.56 11.53 -7.15
C TYR A 131 -2.38 10.77 -5.83
N VAL A 132 -1.27 10.07 -5.66
CA VAL A 132 -0.92 9.38 -4.42
C VAL A 132 -0.39 10.40 -3.44
N GLN A 133 -1.07 10.54 -2.30
CA GLN A 133 -0.63 11.46 -1.24
C GLN A 133 0.58 10.88 -0.50
N SER A 134 1.47 11.78 -0.05
CA SER A 134 2.66 11.44 0.74
C SER A 134 2.31 10.59 1.98
N SER A 135 1.18 10.87 2.64
CA SER A 135 0.67 10.07 3.77
C SER A 135 0.49 8.58 3.46
N VAL A 136 0.02 8.24 2.25
CA VAL A 136 -0.14 6.85 1.81
C VAL A 136 1.21 6.15 1.69
N VAL A 137 2.22 6.87 1.19
CA VAL A 137 3.57 6.36 1.02
C VAL A 137 4.26 6.21 2.39
N GLU A 138 4.05 7.17 3.30
CA GLU A 138 4.52 7.09 4.69
C GLU A 138 3.90 5.89 5.43
N GLU A 139 2.61 5.63 5.26
CA GLU A 139 1.96 4.46 5.85
C GLU A 139 2.50 3.15 5.28
N ALA A 140 2.64 3.07 3.95
CA ALA A 140 3.24 1.90 3.30
C ALA A 140 4.70 1.68 3.77
N ALA A 141 5.46 2.75 3.96
CA ALA A 141 6.81 2.72 4.50
C ALA A 141 6.83 2.23 5.95
N THR A 142 5.90 2.72 6.77
CA THR A 142 5.78 2.34 8.19
C THR A 142 5.42 0.86 8.34
N LEU A 143 4.52 0.36 7.49
CA LEU A 143 4.07 -1.03 7.50
C LEU A 143 5.00 -1.99 6.75
N GLY A 144 6.08 -1.50 6.13
CA GLY A 144 7.01 -2.34 5.37
C GLY A 144 6.40 -2.94 4.10
N ARG A 145 5.42 -2.27 3.46
CA ARG A 145 4.74 -2.76 2.25
C ARG A 145 5.59 -2.56 0.99
N THR A 146 6.74 -3.23 0.94
CA THR A 146 7.73 -3.08 -0.13
C THR A 146 7.16 -3.38 -1.51
N GLU A 147 6.35 -4.44 -1.65
CA GLU A 147 5.75 -4.83 -2.93
C GLU A 147 4.83 -3.74 -3.49
N ILE A 148 3.98 -3.17 -2.63
CA ILE A 148 3.07 -2.07 -3.01
C ILE A 148 3.86 -0.84 -3.42
N LEU A 149 4.89 -0.45 -2.66
CA LEU A 149 5.72 0.70 -2.98
C LEU A 149 6.49 0.53 -4.29
N GLN A 150 7.04 -0.65 -4.54
CA GLN A 150 7.70 -0.95 -5.80
C GLN A 150 6.71 -0.90 -6.97
N TRP A 151 5.48 -1.40 -6.78
CA TRP A 151 4.44 -1.32 -7.78
C TRP A 151 4.05 0.13 -8.08
N LEU A 152 3.84 0.95 -7.05
CA LEU A 152 3.52 2.37 -7.19
C LEU A 152 4.62 3.09 -7.98
N VAL A 153 5.90 2.89 -7.65
CA VAL A 153 7.02 3.50 -8.41
C VAL A 153 7.03 3.13 -9.88
N ARG A 154 6.67 1.88 -10.23
CA ARG A 154 6.70 1.41 -11.62
C ARG A 154 5.51 1.90 -12.44
N ASN A 155 4.34 2.07 -11.82
CA ASN A 155 3.09 2.31 -12.53
C ASN A 155 2.56 3.75 -12.39
N ARG A 156 3.18 4.58 -11.53
CA ARG A 156 2.71 5.92 -11.20
C ARG A 156 3.83 6.95 -11.36
N SER A 157 3.61 7.96 -12.18
CA SER A 157 4.56 9.05 -12.43
C SER A 157 4.44 10.22 -11.46
N ASP A 158 3.35 10.28 -10.69
CA ASP A 158 3.05 11.34 -9.72
C ASP A 158 3.67 11.10 -8.34
N MET A 159 4.37 9.98 -8.16
CA MET A 159 5.06 9.65 -6.92
C MET A 159 6.12 10.71 -6.60
N ARG A 160 6.01 11.30 -5.42
CA ARG A 160 7.00 12.23 -4.88
C ARG A 160 7.76 11.56 -3.75
N TRP A 161 9.08 11.62 -3.84
CA TRP A 161 9.99 11.08 -2.84
C TRP A 161 10.56 12.23 -2.02
N THR A 162 10.22 12.30 -0.75
CA THR A 162 10.78 13.26 0.20
C THR A 162 11.54 12.54 1.31
N ASP A 163 12.16 13.30 2.21
CA ASP A 163 12.82 12.75 3.38
C ASP A 163 11.86 12.13 4.40
N ARG A 164 10.57 12.51 4.34
CA ARG A 164 9.53 12.03 5.26
C ARG A 164 9.22 10.55 5.08
N GLU A 165 9.09 10.08 3.85
CA GLU A 165 8.81 8.67 3.57
C GLU A 165 9.95 7.78 4.05
N VAL A 166 11.20 8.22 3.84
CA VAL A 166 12.39 7.51 4.35
C VAL A 166 12.41 7.53 5.88
N ALA A 167 12.14 8.68 6.50
CA ALA A 167 12.06 8.80 7.96
C ALA A 167 10.97 7.89 8.57
N ALA A 168 9.85 7.68 7.87
CA ALA A 168 8.81 6.74 8.27
C ALA A 168 9.30 5.28 8.25
N ALA A 169 10.01 4.86 7.19
CA ALA A 169 10.64 3.54 7.14
C ALA A 169 11.66 3.34 8.26
N ILE A 170 12.47 4.36 8.56
CA ILE A 170 13.48 4.34 9.64
C ILE A 170 12.80 4.24 11.01
N ARG A 171 11.78 5.09 11.28
CA ARG A 171 10.96 5.01 12.49
C ARG A 171 10.30 3.64 12.65
N ALA A 172 10.01 2.94 11.56
CA ALA A 172 9.45 1.59 11.61
C ALA A 172 10.51 0.48 11.77
N GLY A 173 11.80 0.77 11.61
CA GLY A 173 12.87 -0.24 11.62
C GLY A 173 12.98 -1.03 10.30
N GLN A 174 12.44 -0.49 9.21
CA GLN A 174 12.41 -1.14 7.91
C GLN A 174 13.71 -0.88 7.14
N PHE A 175 14.83 -1.46 7.60
CA PHE A 175 16.18 -1.16 7.12
C PHE A 175 16.38 -1.28 5.61
N GLU A 176 16.04 -2.43 5.03
CA GLU A 176 16.21 -2.66 3.59
C GLU A 176 15.28 -1.77 2.75
N LEU A 177 14.10 -1.45 3.27
CA LEU A 177 13.19 -0.52 2.63
C LEU A 177 13.73 0.92 2.66
N ALA A 178 14.26 1.37 3.80
CA ALA A 178 14.84 2.69 3.95
C ALA A 178 16.03 2.89 3.00
N LYS A 179 16.91 1.89 2.86
CA LYS A 179 17.99 1.89 1.86
C LYS A 179 17.46 2.03 0.44
N TRP A 180 16.46 1.23 0.08
CA TRP A 180 15.87 1.27 -1.25
C TRP A 180 15.22 2.65 -1.55
N MET A 181 14.48 3.20 -0.58
CA MET A 181 13.86 4.53 -0.71
C MET A 181 14.89 5.65 -0.78
N LYS A 182 15.99 5.57 -0.04
CA LYS A 182 17.06 6.56 -0.10
C LYS A 182 17.61 6.72 -1.51
N GLY A 183 17.70 5.62 -2.28
CA GLY A 183 18.12 5.62 -3.67
C GLY A 183 17.18 6.40 -4.62
N LYS A 184 15.97 6.75 -4.17
CA LYS A 184 14.99 7.56 -4.92
C LYS A 184 15.04 9.06 -4.56
N VAL A 185 15.61 9.40 -3.41
CA VAL A 185 15.75 10.80 -2.95
C VAL A 185 17.05 11.38 -3.50
N ALA A 186 16.94 12.33 -4.43
CA ALA A 186 18.05 12.87 -5.22
C ALA A 186 19.15 13.56 -4.38
N THR A 187 18.78 14.24 -3.29
CA THR A 187 19.74 14.92 -2.39
C THR A 187 19.38 14.61 -0.94
N ALA A 188 20.37 14.19 -0.15
CA ALA A 188 20.25 14.17 1.30
C ALA A 188 20.98 15.39 1.84
N SER A 189 20.25 16.34 2.43
CA SER A 189 20.87 17.41 3.21
C SER A 189 21.33 16.86 4.56
N ILE A 190 22.24 17.58 5.23
CA ILE A 190 22.69 17.22 6.59
C ILE A 190 21.50 17.16 7.56
N GLU A 191 20.58 18.13 7.47
CA GLU A 191 19.37 18.19 8.29
C GLU A 191 18.48 16.94 8.13
N MET A 192 18.37 16.40 6.91
CA MET A 192 17.60 15.18 6.66
C MET A 192 18.25 13.96 7.34
N LEU A 193 19.58 13.85 7.26
CA LEU A 193 20.32 12.75 7.88
C LEU A 193 20.28 12.82 9.41
N GLU A 194 20.37 14.02 10.00
CA GLU A 194 20.20 14.22 11.43
C GLU A 194 18.78 13.82 11.90
N ARG A 195 17.75 14.14 11.11
CA ARG A 195 16.36 13.70 11.36
C ARG A 195 16.16 12.19 11.28
N TRP A 196 17.02 11.48 10.56
CA TRP A 196 17.00 10.01 10.47
C TRP A 196 17.77 9.33 11.59
N ALA A 197 18.85 9.96 12.08
CA ALA A 197 19.69 9.43 13.14
C ALA A 197 18.94 9.33 14.48
N ALA A 198 18.17 10.36 14.85
CA ALA A 198 17.41 10.39 16.10
C ALA A 198 16.44 9.20 16.25
N PRO A 199 15.53 8.92 15.28
CA PRO A 199 14.66 7.75 15.37
C PRO A 199 15.37 6.40 15.33
N ALA A 200 16.47 6.27 14.58
CA ALA A 200 17.26 5.04 14.57
C ALA A 200 17.87 4.77 15.96
N ALA A 201 18.39 5.82 16.61
CA ALA A 201 18.97 5.74 17.94
C ALA A 201 17.92 5.46 19.03
N GLY A 202 16.77 6.17 18.97
CA GLY A 202 15.65 5.98 19.89
C GLY A 202 14.91 4.65 19.76
N LYS A 203 15.15 3.88 18.68
CA LYS A 203 14.71 2.48 18.55
C LYS A 203 15.77 1.45 18.96
N GLY A 204 17.00 1.89 19.20
CA GLY A 204 18.11 0.99 19.46
C GLY A 204 18.64 0.30 18.21
N ASP A 205 18.25 0.76 17.02
CA ASP A 205 18.66 0.17 15.74
C ASP A 205 20.06 0.67 15.35
N LEU A 206 21.07 0.00 15.94
CA LEU A 206 22.47 0.33 15.74
C LEU A 206 22.91 0.18 14.28
N GLU A 207 22.34 -0.77 13.53
CA GLU A 207 22.69 -1.00 12.12
C GLU A 207 22.16 0.14 11.24
N MET A 208 20.91 0.54 11.45
CA MET A 208 20.31 1.71 10.80
C MET A 208 21.10 2.98 11.13
N LEU A 209 21.46 3.21 12.39
CA LEU A 209 22.22 4.39 12.78
C LEU A 209 23.59 4.43 12.10
N LYS A 210 24.32 3.31 12.07
CA LYS A 210 25.59 3.20 11.33
C LYS A 210 25.41 3.51 9.85
N TRP A 211 24.35 3.00 9.23
CA TRP A 211 24.05 3.29 7.84
C TRP A 211 23.76 4.77 7.60
N VAL A 212 22.93 5.42 8.42
CA VAL A 212 22.66 6.87 8.31
C VAL A 212 23.95 7.68 8.43
N CYS A 213 24.81 7.36 9.40
CA CYS A 213 26.11 8.01 9.57
C CYS A 213 27.08 7.74 8.40
N SER A 214 26.95 6.61 7.70
CA SER A 214 27.76 6.31 6.52
C SER A 214 27.39 7.14 5.28
N LEU A 215 26.19 7.75 5.25
CA LEU A 215 25.73 8.55 4.12
C LEU A 215 26.40 9.93 4.03
N SER A 216 27.00 10.42 5.11
CA SER A 216 27.73 11.68 5.14
C SER A 216 28.71 11.74 6.29
N THR A 217 29.93 12.20 6.01
CA THR A 217 30.99 12.39 7.00
C THR A 217 30.71 13.54 7.98
N VAL A 218 29.69 14.36 7.72
CA VAL A 218 29.36 15.57 8.53
C VAL A 218 28.30 15.28 9.60
N VAL A 219 27.59 14.15 9.49
CA VAL A 219 26.55 13.76 10.45
C VAL A 219 27.20 13.44 11.78
N ASN A 220 26.80 14.16 12.83
CA ASN A 220 27.28 13.91 14.18
C ASN A 220 26.31 12.96 14.90
N PRO A 221 26.70 11.71 15.20
CA PRO A 221 25.84 10.75 15.89
C PRO A 221 25.42 11.22 17.29
N ARG A 222 26.17 12.16 17.89
CA ARG A 222 25.86 12.71 19.22
C ARG A 222 24.52 13.46 19.27
N THR A 223 24.01 13.97 18.14
CA THR A 223 22.68 14.61 18.11
C THR A 223 21.56 13.65 18.49
N ALA A 224 21.78 12.35 18.31
CA ALA A 224 20.82 11.29 18.58
C ALA A 224 21.05 10.59 19.94
N VAL A 225 22.04 11.03 20.75
CA VAL A 225 22.40 10.34 22.01
C VAL A 225 21.28 10.38 23.03
N PHE A 226 20.58 11.51 23.15
CA PHE A 226 19.52 11.69 24.13
C PHE A 226 18.34 10.75 23.85
N GLU A 227 17.96 10.59 22.58
CA GLU A 227 16.92 9.62 22.18
C GLU A 227 17.28 8.18 22.56
N ALA A 228 18.54 7.78 22.39
CA ALA A 228 19.00 6.47 22.81
C ALA A 228 19.04 6.32 24.35
N VAL A 229 19.41 7.38 25.08
CA VAL A 229 19.43 7.38 26.55
C VAL A 229 18.02 7.32 27.12
N ASP A 230 17.09 8.14 26.61
CA ASP A 230 15.70 8.22 27.06
C ASP A 230 14.96 6.90 26.88
N ASN A 231 15.24 6.19 25.78
CA ASN A 231 14.67 4.86 25.50
C ASN A 231 15.51 3.69 26.05
N GLY A 232 16.63 3.97 26.75
CA GLY A 232 17.44 2.95 27.42
C GLY A 232 18.31 2.07 26.49
N HIS A 233 18.61 2.52 25.28
CA HIS A 233 19.39 1.76 24.29
C HIS A 233 20.90 1.85 24.53
N LEU A 234 21.37 1.17 25.56
CA LEU A 234 22.76 1.19 26.03
C LEU A 234 23.81 0.92 24.94
N GLU A 235 23.57 -0.04 24.05
CA GLU A 235 24.54 -0.40 22.99
C GLU A 235 24.69 0.71 21.95
N VAL A 236 23.62 1.44 21.65
CA VAL A 236 23.66 2.62 20.80
C VAL A 236 24.42 3.75 21.49
N VAL A 237 24.13 4.00 22.77
CA VAL A 237 24.82 5.03 23.57
C VAL A 237 26.34 4.78 23.60
N LYS A 238 26.77 3.55 23.95
CA LYS A 238 28.19 3.15 23.92
C LYS A 238 28.82 3.36 22.55
N TRP A 239 28.10 3.05 21.47
CA TRP A 239 28.62 3.22 20.11
C TRP A 239 28.78 4.70 19.75
N ILE A 240 27.78 5.55 20.03
CA ILE A 240 27.81 6.99 19.78
C ILE A 240 28.97 7.65 20.52
N MET A 241 29.20 7.27 21.79
CA MET A 241 30.26 7.86 22.61
C MET A 241 31.66 7.57 22.09
N ARG A 242 31.85 6.38 21.50
CA ARG A 242 33.10 5.98 20.83
C ARG A 242 33.36 6.72 19.51
N GLN A 243 32.36 7.40 18.94
CA GLN A 243 32.56 8.19 17.72
C GLN A 243 33.23 9.53 18.04
N PRO A 244 34.17 10.00 17.20
CA PRO A 244 34.76 11.31 17.35
C PRO A 244 33.70 12.41 17.11
N ASP A 245 33.76 13.48 17.90
CA ASP A 245 33.01 14.72 17.59
C ASP A 245 33.56 15.39 16.30
N ARG A 246 32.87 16.42 15.79
CA ARG A 246 33.35 17.31 14.72
C ARG A 246 34.75 17.88 14.99
N ASN A 247 35.16 17.98 16.27
CA ASN A 247 36.49 18.43 16.69
C ASN A 247 37.50 17.29 16.93
N GLY A 248 37.16 16.04 16.61
CA GLY A 248 38.01 14.86 16.82
C GLY A 248 38.11 14.39 18.28
N GLN A 249 37.38 15.01 19.20
CA GLN A 249 37.37 14.62 20.61
C GLN A 249 36.42 13.45 20.85
N VAL A 250 36.92 12.45 21.59
CA VAL A 250 36.13 11.34 22.14
C VAL A 250 35.76 11.74 23.57
N LEU A 251 34.46 11.78 23.89
CA LEU A 251 34.02 12.05 25.26
C LEU A 251 34.50 10.90 26.17
N THR A 252 35.13 11.26 27.30
CA THR A 252 35.50 10.32 28.36
C THR A 252 35.43 11.06 29.71
N GLU A 253 34.87 10.39 30.72
CA GLU A 253 34.68 10.78 32.14
C GLU A 253 33.33 11.44 32.54
N ALA A 254 32.78 12.45 31.86
CA ALA A 254 31.43 13.01 32.16
C ALA A 254 30.24 12.12 31.70
N ASP A 255 30.60 10.94 31.20
CA ASP A 255 29.84 10.05 30.31
C ASP A 255 29.32 8.79 31.03
N ALA A 256 29.88 8.52 32.21
CA ALA A 256 29.38 7.49 33.12
C ALA A 256 27.92 7.78 33.53
N ASP A 257 27.54 9.06 33.62
CA ASP A 257 26.18 9.47 33.98
C ASP A 257 25.17 9.12 32.89
N LEU A 258 25.48 9.37 31.60
CA LEU A 258 24.58 9.04 30.48
C LEU A 258 24.38 7.53 30.33
N THR A 259 25.43 6.74 30.51
CA THR A 259 25.32 5.27 30.47
C THR A 259 24.54 4.73 31.66
N GLN A 260 24.71 5.30 32.86
CA GLN A 260 23.90 4.93 34.04
C GLN A 260 22.42 5.34 33.88
N ILE A 261 22.15 6.53 33.32
CA ILE A 261 20.80 6.98 33.01
C ILE A 261 20.16 6.06 31.97
N ALA A 262 20.89 5.68 30.91
CA ALA A 262 20.40 4.73 29.91
C ALA A 262 20.09 3.36 30.53
N VAL A 263 20.93 2.83 31.42
CA VAL A 263 20.66 1.57 32.14
C VAL A 263 19.39 1.69 33.00
N ARG A 264 19.21 2.81 33.70
CA ARG A 264 18.00 3.07 34.49
C ARG A 264 16.76 3.18 33.61
N ASN A 265 16.86 3.82 32.45
CA ASN A 265 15.73 3.95 31.54
C ASN A 265 15.39 2.62 30.87
N ALA A 266 16.38 1.79 30.56
CA ALA A 266 16.18 0.44 30.03
C ALA A 266 15.30 -0.41 30.97
N THR A 267 15.55 -0.34 32.29
CA THR A 267 14.76 -1.09 33.27
C THR A 267 13.35 -0.53 33.48
N LEU A 268 13.10 0.74 33.14
CA LEU A 268 11.76 1.34 33.16
C LEU A 268 10.93 1.01 31.91
N VAL A 269 11.58 0.79 30.76
CA VAL A 269 10.91 0.46 29.49
C VAL A 269 10.44 -1.01 29.46
N GLU A 270 11.02 -1.89 30.28
CA GLU A 270 10.63 -3.31 30.38
C GLU A 270 9.41 -3.57 31.31
N LEU A 271 8.85 -2.54 31.96
CA LEU A 271 7.67 -2.61 32.85
C LEU A 271 6.39 -2.13 32.16
#